data_AF-S2DL45-F1
#
_entry.id   AF-S2DL45-F1
#
_cell.length_a   1.000
_cell.length_b   1.000
_cell.length_c   1.000
_cell.angle_alpha   90.00
_cell.angle_beta   90.00
_cell.angle_gamma   90.00
#
_symmetry.space_group_name_H-M   'P 1'
#
loop_
_entity.id
_entity.type
_entity.pdbx_description
1 polymer ?
#
loop_
_entity_poly.entity_id
_entity_poly.type
_entity_poly.pdbx_seq_one_letter_code
_entity_poly.pdbx_strand_id
1 'polypeptide(L)'
;MQKLLTSITLCLTLGFIASCGGNLKTLEVESPELDMTAEGPLFEGANTATATWEFNLSDILGEEGTQVSKAKVKAIEVTFVELEDSPSLEKMVFEVTSQNTSMTRVGLYESGLAPGNKVELSVAGKQENLASAFKDEKMTFVGDFDLLEEEYWDNLSFKVKVKFEISVKQ
;
A
#
# COMPACT_ATOMS: atom_id res chain seq x y z
N MET A 1 -3.25 -15.74 71.90
CA MET A 1 -2.53 -16.55 70.90
C MET A 1 -3.33 -17.85 70.78
N GLN A 2 -3.97 -18.27 69.70
CA GLN A 2 -3.70 -18.14 68.26
C GLN A 2 -5.05 -18.44 67.57
N LYS A 3 -5.51 -17.58 66.63
CA LYS A 3 -6.76 -17.78 65.88
C LYS A 3 -6.50 -18.80 64.77
N LEU A 4 -7.26 -19.89 64.73
CA LEU A 4 -7.19 -20.89 63.66
C LEU A 4 -8.04 -20.41 62.48
N LEU A 5 -7.40 -19.99 61.39
CA LEU A 5 -8.03 -19.69 60.11
C LEU A 5 -8.27 -20.99 59.34
N THR A 6 -9.53 -21.33 59.08
CA THR A 6 -9.92 -22.33 58.07
C THR A 6 -10.19 -21.60 56.76
N SER A 7 -9.21 -21.59 55.86
CA SER A 7 -9.38 -21.09 54.48
C SER A 7 -10.07 -22.16 53.64
N ILE A 8 -11.27 -21.87 53.14
CA ILE A 8 -11.98 -22.69 52.15
C ILE A 8 -11.43 -22.31 50.77
N THR A 9 -10.66 -23.22 50.19
CA THR A 9 -10.31 -23.24 48.77
C THR A 9 -11.57 -23.53 47.95
N LEU A 10 -11.97 -22.59 47.08
CA LEU A 10 -12.93 -22.84 46.00
C LEU A 10 -12.29 -22.43 44.66
N CYS A 11 -11.59 -23.39 44.06
CA CYS A 11 -11.30 -23.40 42.62
C CYS A 11 -12.61 -23.62 41.88
N LEU A 12 -12.99 -22.73 40.94
CA LEU A 12 -13.85 -23.13 39.83
C LEU A 12 -13.56 -22.28 38.58
N THR A 13 -12.69 -22.86 37.77
CA THR A 13 -12.73 -22.92 36.29
C THR A 13 -12.88 -21.63 35.50
N LEU A 14 -11.73 -21.13 35.03
CA LEU A 14 -11.59 -20.35 33.81
C LEU A 14 -12.14 -21.16 32.61
N GLY A 15 -13.29 -20.76 32.10
CA GLY A 15 -13.71 -21.11 30.74
C GLY A 15 -12.86 -20.32 29.76
N PHE A 16 -11.75 -20.91 29.32
CA PHE A 16 -11.03 -20.46 28.14
C PHE A 16 -11.98 -20.60 26.94
N ILE A 17 -12.60 -19.50 26.56
CA ILE A 17 -13.10 -19.27 25.20
C ILE A 17 -11.87 -19.29 24.30
N ALA A 18 -11.53 -20.47 23.78
CA ALA A 18 -10.68 -20.61 22.62
C ALA A 18 -11.41 -19.91 21.47
N SER A 19 -11.07 -18.63 21.28
CA SER A 19 -11.48 -17.86 20.12
C SER A 19 -11.04 -18.63 18.89
N CYS A 20 -12.03 -19.10 18.13
CA CYS A 20 -11.89 -19.69 16.81
C CYS A 20 -11.50 -18.57 15.83
N GLY A 21 -10.25 -18.11 15.92
CA GLY A 21 -9.61 -17.31 14.91
C GLY A 21 -8.57 -18.19 14.25
N GLY A 22 -8.84 -18.68 13.05
CA GLY A 22 -7.86 -19.46 12.28
C GLY A 22 -6.51 -18.72 12.26
N ASN A 23 -5.41 -19.48 12.34
CA ASN A 23 -4.05 -18.93 12.38
C ASN A 23 -3.82 -18.01 11.17
N LEU A 24 -4.01 -16.71 11.38
CA LEU A 24 -3.67 -15.67 10.41
C LEU A 24 -2.29 -15.15 10.79
N LYS A 25 -1.33 -15.29 9.88
CA LYS A 25 -0.01 -14.66 10.03
C LYS A 25 0.00 -13.34 9.25
N THR A 26 0.65 -12.32 9.80
CA THR A 26 0.84 -11.04 9.11
C THR A 26 2.25 -10.98 8.53
N LEU A 27 2.37 -10.58 7.26
CA LEU A 27 3.64 -10.36 6.56
C LEU A 27 3.69 -8.91 6.07
N GLU A 28 4.87 -8.32 6.10
CA GLU A 28 5.15 -7.07 5.37
C GLU A 28 5.80 -7.43 4.04
N VAL A 29 5.31 -6.81 2.97
CA VAL A 29 5.76 -7.05 1.59
C VAL A 29 6.03 -5.69 0.95
N GLU A 30 7.14 -5.58 0.23
CA GLU A 30 7.52 -4.36 -0.46
C GLU A 30 7.62 -4.65 -1.96
N SER A 31 7.04 -3.78 -2.78
CA SER A 31 7.30 -3.82 -4.22
C SER A 31 8.78 -3.54 -4.49
N PRO A 32 9.36 -3.99 -5.61
CA PRO A 32 10.57 -3.37 -6.11
C PRO A 32 10.34 -1.87 -6.34
N GLU A 33 11.42 -1.12 -6.52
CA GLU A 33 11.32 0.22 -7.05
C GLU A 33 10.90 0.13 -8.52
N LEU A 34 9.82 0.82 -8.89
CA LEU A 34 9.23 0.78 -10.22
C LEU A 34 9.31 2.15 -10.88
N ASP A 35 9.52 2.15 -12.19
CA ASP A 35 9.41 3.33 -13.04
C ASP A 35 7.94 3.58 -13.39
N MET A 36 7.42 4.70 -12.91
CA MET A 36 6.08 5.19 -13.20
C MET A 36 6.20 6.39 -14.15
N THR A 37 5.58 6.32 -15.32
CA THR A 37 5.75 7.34 -16.38
C THR A 37 4.41 7.95 -16.77
N ALA A 38 4.39 9.26 -16.96
CA ALA A 38 3.33 9.99 -17.65
C ALA A 38 3.83 10.42 -19.03
N GLU A 39 3.08 10.07 -20.08
CA GLU A 39 3.43 10.39 -21.46
C GLU A 39 2.88 11.77 -21.84
N GLY A 40 3.76 12.64 -22.35
CA GLY A 40 3.39 13.99 -22.78
C GLY A 40 2.65 14.04 -24.13
N PRO A 41 2.11 15.22 -24.52
CA PRO A 41 2.17 16.47 -23.77
C PRO A 41 1.24 16.45 -22.55
N LEU A 42 1.71 17.07 -21.47
CA LEU A 42 1.02 17.23 -20.21
C LEU A 42 0.55 18.67 -20.07
N PHE A 43 -0.55 18.89 -19.34
CA PHE A 43 -1.19 20.20 -19.21
C PHE A 43 -1.52 20.51 -17.75
N GLU A 44 -1.84 21.77 -17.46
CA GLU A 44 -2.42 22.17 -16.17
C GLU A 44 -3.64 21.29 -15.84
N GLY A 45 -3.71 20.83 -14.59
CA GLY A 45 -4.73 19.89 -14.13
C GLY A 45 -4.32 18.42 -14.27
N ALA A 46 -5.31 17.53 -14.33
CA ALA A 46 -5.10 16.11 -14.09
C ALA A 46 -4.33 15.40 -15.21
N ASN A 47 -3.17 14.83 -14.85
CA ASN A 47 -2.35 13.94 -15.67
C ASN A 47 -2.15 12.62 -14.93
N THR A 48 -1.80 11.56 -15.67
CA THR A 48 -1.69 10.21 -15.09
C THR A 48 -0.34 9.60 -15.42
N ALA A 49 0.35 9.11 -14.40
CA ALA A 49 1.50 8.23 -14.54
C ALA A 49 1.15 6.80 -14.09
N THR A 50 1.69 5.79 -14.77
CA THR A 50 1.42 4.38 -14.40
C THR A 50 2.68 3.54 -14.31
N ALA A 51 2.65 2.56 -13.39
CA ALA A 51 3.65 1.50 -13.25
C ALA A 51 2.95 0.16 -13.03
N THR A 52 3.57 -0.94 -13.43
CA THR A 52 3.04 -2.29 -13.18
C THR A 52 4.01 -3.08 -12.32
N TRP A 53 3.49 -3.69 -11.27
CA TRP A 53 4.19 -4.69 -10.47
C TRP A 53 3.65 -6.08 -10.81
N GLU A 54 4.47 -6.88 -11.48
CA GLU A 54 4.22 -8.31 -11.67
C GLU A 54 5.06 -9.11 -10.67
N PHE A 55 4.46 -10.12 -10.04
CA PHE A 55 5.10 -10.92 -9.00
C PHE A 55 4.53 -12.33 -8.98
N ASN A 56 5.27 -13.26 -8.38
CA ASN A 56 4.75 -14.58 -8.07
C ASN A 56 4.25 -14.60 -6.61
N LEU A 57 2.99 -14.95 -6.39
CA LEU A 57 2.42 -14.93 -5.04
C LEU A 57 3.07 -15.99 -4.14
N SER A 58 3.44 -17.14 -4.69
CA SER A 58 4.11 -18.19 -3.89
C SER A 58 5.49 -17.78 -3.40
N ASP A 59 6.22 -16.96 -4.15
CA ASP A 59 7.51 -16.39 -3.70
C ASP A 59 7.32 -15.38 -2.56
N ILE A 60 6.24 -14.61 -2.59
CA ILE A 60 5.90 -13.65 -1.51
C ILE A 60 5.46 -14.37 -0.23
N LEU A 61 4.65 -15.43 -0.38
CA LEU A 61 4.11 -16.17 0.76
C LEU A 61 5.13 -17.13 1.37
N GLY A 62 6.01 -17.72 0.56
CA GLY A 62 6.93 -18.77 1.00
C GLY A 62 6.18 -19.92 1.68
N GLU A 63 6.69 -20.39 2.82
CA GLU A 63 6.04 -21.42 3.64
C GLU A 63 4.95 -20.87 4.57
N GLU A 64 4.70 -19.56 4.54
CA GLU A 64 3.90 -18.87 5.56
C GLU A 64 2.40 -18.94 5.35
N GLY A 65 1.95 -19.34 4.16
CA GLY A 65 0.54 -19.53 3.87
C GLY A 65 0.25 -19.85 2.41
N THR A 66 -1.00 -20.17 2.14
CA THR A 66 -1.48 -20.54 0.80
C THR A 66 -2.29 -19.45 0.13
N GLN A 67 -2.78 -18.47 0.90
CA GLN A 67 -3.66 -17.43 0.38
C GLN A 67 -3.60 -16.13 1.19
N VAL A 68 -3.61 -14.99 0.50
CA VAL A 68 -3.87 -13.68 1.10
C VAL A 68 -5.36 -13.55 1.44
N SER A 69 -5.65 -13.17 2.70
CA SER A 69 -7.00 -12.97 3.23
C SER A 69 -7.32 -11.50 3.48
N LYS A 70 -6.31 -10.68 3.79
CA LYS A 70 -6.39 -9.23 3.93
C LYS A 70 -5.11 -8.62 3.39
N ALA A 71 -5.21 -7.43 2.83
CA ALA A 71 -4.06 -6.64 2.43
C ALA A 71 -4.39 -5.15 2.65
N LYS A 72 -3.39 -4.38 3.05
CA LYS A 72 -3.45 -2.92 3.10
C LYS A 72 -2.08 -2.34 2.76
N VAL A 73 -2.06 -1.20 2.09
CA VAL A 73 -0.89 -0.34 1.95
C VAL A 73 -0.56 0.27 3.31
N LYS A 74 0.74 0.30 3.61
CA LYS A 74 1.33 0.83 4.84
C LYS A 74 2.14 2.09 4.59
N ALA A 75 2.81 2.16 3.44
CA ALA A 75 3.61 3.30 3.01
C ALA A 75 3.69 3.31 1.49
N ILE A 76 3.77 4.52 0.92
CA ILE A 76 4.00 4.75 -0.51
C ILE A 76 5.08 5.83 -0.58
N GLU A 77 6.22 5.47 -1.16
CA GLU A 77 7.30 6.41 -1.44
C GLU A 77 7.32 6.72 -2.93
N VAL A 78 7.35 8.01 -3.26
CA VAL A 78 7.46 8.50 -4.63
C VAL A 78 8.67 9.43 -4.72
N THR A 79 9.53 9.20 -5.71
CA THR A 79 10.62 10.12 -6.07
C THR A 79 10.32 10.71 -7.43
N PHE A 80 10.20 12.03 -7.51
CA PHE A 80 10.07 12.71 -8.80
C PHE A 80 11.44 12.80 -9.45
N VAL A 81 11.63 12.15 -10.60
CA VAL A 81 12.88 12.20 -11.33
C VAL A 81 13.05 13.58 -11.96
N GLU A 82 14.15 14.25 -11.62
CA GLU A 82 14.50 15.54 -12.20
C GLU A 82 15.03 15.38 -13.63
N LEU A 83 14.34 16.01 -14.56
CA LEU A 83 14.78 16.26 -15.94
C LEU A 83 14.92 17.77 -16.16
N GLU A 84 15.63 18.17 -17.21
CA GLU A 84 15.73 19.58 -17.62
C GLU A 84 14.32 20.17 -17.77
N ASP A 85 14.12 21.36 -17.22
CA ASP A 85 12.83 22.09 -17.23
C ASP A 85 11.62 21.32 -16.67
N SER A 86 11.85 20.33 -15.78
CA SER A 86 10.75 19.58 -15.16
C SER A 86 9.79 20.52 -14.39
N PRO A 87 8.47 20.40 -14.61
CA PRO A 87 7.46 21.18 -13.93
C PRO A 87 7.37 20.79 -12.45
N SER A 88 6.76 21.64 -11.64
CA SER A 88 6.37 21.29 -10.27
C SER A 88 4.93 20.79 -10.22
N LEU A 89 4.64 19.85 -9.33
CA LEU A 89 3.29 19.31 -9.16
C LEU A 89 2.61 19.97 -7.97
N GLU A 90 1.29 20.20 -8.04
CA GLU A 90 0.49 20.67 -6.91
C GLU A 90 0.19 19.52 -5.93
N LYS A 91 -0.33 18.42 -6.48
CA LYS A 91 -0.78 17.25 -5.73
C LYS A 91 -0.57 15.96 -6.51
N MET A 92 -0.60 14.84 -5.78
CA MET A 92 -0.63 13.50 -6.34
C MET A 92 -1.61 12.61 -5.56
N VAL A 93 -2.55 12.02 -6.27
CA VAL A 93 -3.43 10.94 -5.80
C VAL A 93 -2.84 9.62 -6.28
N PHE A 94 -2.67 8.67 -5.36
CA PHE A 94 -2.12 7.36 -5.70
C PHE A 94 -3.15 6.27 -5.52
N GLU A 95 -3.32 5.48 -6.57
CA GLU A 95 -4.34 4.45 -6.68
C GLU A 95 -3.73 3.11 -7.11
N VAL A 96 -4.39 2.03 -6.70
CA VAL A 96 -4.00 0.66 -7.06
C VAL A 96 -5.19 0.00 -7.73
N THR A 97 -4.92 -0.73 -8.81
CA THR A 97 -5.89 -1.59 -9.49
C THR A 97 -5.23 -2.90 -9.93
N SER A 98 -6.05 -3.90 -10.24
CA SER A 98 -5.62 -5.16 -10.83
C SER A 98 -6.74 -5.70 -11.73
N GLN A 99 -6.52 -6.84 -12.38
CA GLN A 99 -7.51 -7.43 -13.29
C GLN A 99 -8.90 -7.60 -12.65
N ASN A 100 -8.94 -8.07 -11.39
CA ASN A 100 -10.18 -8.35 -10.66
C ASN A 100 -10.41 -7.40 -9.49
N THR A 101 -9.65 -6.30 -9.41
CA THR A 101 -9.78 -5.29 -8.35
C THR A 101 -9.93 -3.91 -8.95
N SER A 102 -11.10 -3.30 -8.75
CA SER A 102 -11.36 -1.93 -9.14
C SER A 102 -10.33 -0.97 -8.57
N MET A 103 -10.08 0.11 -9.30
CA MET A 103 -9.19 1.19 -8.89
C MET A 103 -9.59 1.72 -7.50
N THR A 104 -8.63 1.70 -6.60
CA THR A 104 -8.80 2.07 -5.20
C THR A 104 -7.74 3.08 -4.82
N ARG A 105 -8.18 4.25 -4.34
CA ARG A 105 -7.29 5.26 -3.77
C ARG A 105 -6.64 4.76 -2.49
N VAL A 106 -5.32 4.83 -2.44
CA VAL A 106 -4.52 4.35 -1.30
C VAL A 106 -3.54 5.40 -0.77
N GLY A 107 -3.25 6.46 -1.52
CA GLY A 107 -2.32 7.51 -1.13
C GLY A 107 -2.72 8.90 -1.61
N LEU A 108 -2.24 9.93 -0.92
CA LEU A 108 -2.42 11.33 -1.27
C LEU A 108 -1.21 12.16 -0.83
N TYR A 109 -0.78 13.09 -1.68
CA TYR A 109 0.18 14.13 -1.35
C TYR A 109 -0.34 15.48 -1.89
N GLU A 110 -0.41 16.51 -1.03
CA GLU A 110 -1.01 17.83 -1.34
C GLU A 110 -0.13 18.99 -0.81
N SER A 111 1.19 18.84 -0.88
CA SER A 111 2.14 19.85 -0.37
C SER A 111 3.06 20.44 -1.43
N GLY A 112 2.76 20.19 -2.70
CA GLY A 112 3.62 20.55 -3.82
C GLY A 112 4.84 19.63 -3.93
N LEU A 113 5.07 19.03 -5.11
CA LEU A 113 6.19 18.14 -5.36
C LEU A 113 7.11 18.75 -6.41
N ALA A 114 8.29 19.20 -5.97
CA ALA A 114 9.33 19.66 -6.88
C ALA A 114 10.13 18.47 -7.46
N PRO A 115 10.68 18.61 -8.67
CA PRO A 115 11.59 17.63 -9.27
C PRO A 115 12.77 17.29 -8.36
N GLY A 116 13.24 16.05 -8.41
CA GLY A 116 14.38 15.55 -7.62
C GLY A 116 14.03 15.18 -6.18
N ASN A 117 12.85 15.55 -5.68
CA ASN A 117 12.44 15.25 -4.32
C ASN A 117 11.83 13.86 -4.17
N LYS A 118 12.12 13.25 -3.02
CA LYS A 118 11.44 12.05 -2.52
C LYS A 118 10.42 12.44 -1.46
N VAL A 119 9.21 11.89 -1.57
CA VAL A 119 8.11 12.12 -0.63
C VAL A 119 7.44 10.82 -0.23
N GLU A 120 6.87 10.82 0.96
CA GLU A 120 5.97 9.77 1.44
C GLU A 120 4.53 10.27 1.38
N LEU A 121 3.65 9.51 0.76
CA LEU A 121 2.24 9.88 0.63
C LEU A 121 1.47 9.55 1.92
N SER A 122 0.47 10.36 2.22
CA SER A 122 -0.52 10.06 3.27
C SER A 122 -1.36 8.87 2.84
N VAL A 123 -1.26 7.76 3.58
CA VAL A 123 -1.98 6.51 3.28
C VAL A 123 -3.45 6.61 3.66
N ALA A 124 -4.34 6.18 2.76
CA ALA A 124 -5.77 6.19 3.00
C ALA A 124 -6.16 5.25 4.16
N GLY A 125 -6.98 5.77 5.09
CA GLY A 125 -7.45 5.00 6.23
C GLY A 125 -8.42 3.86 5.87
N LYS A 126 -9.09 3.96 4.72
CA LYS A 126 -9.96 2.91 4.17
C LYS A 126 -9.43 2.48 2.81
N GLN A 127 -9.15 1.18 2.68
CA GLN A 127 -8.64 0.57 1.45
C GLN A 127 -9.44 -0.71 1.20
N GLU A 128 -10.04 -0.83 0.02
CA GLU A 128 -10.92 -1.94 -0.30
C GLU A 128 -10.24 -2.93 -1.24
N ASN A 129 -10.56 -4.21 -1.06
CA ASN A 129 -10.27 -5.28 -2.02
C ASN A 129 -8.79 -5.48 -2.44
N LEU A 130 -7.79 -4.93 -1.74
CA LEU A 130 -6.39 -5.19 -2.10
C LEU A 130 -5.97 -6.66 -1.97
N ALA A 131 -6.68 -7.46 -1.16
CA ALA A 131 -6.42 -8.90 -1.07
C ALA A 131 -6.74 -9.66 -2.38
N SER A 132 -7.70 -9.20 -3.19
CA SER A 132 -7.92 -9.78 -4.52
C SER A 132 -6.82 -9.37 -5.49
N ALA A 133 -6.27 -8.16 -5.36
CA ALA A 133 -5.18 -7.70 -6.21
C ALA A 133 -3.92 -8.58 -6.06
N PHE A 134 -3.65 -9.11 -4.86
CA PHE A 134 -2.56 -10.08 -4.66
C PHE A 134 -2.78 -11.41 -5.39
N LYS A 135 -4.03 -11.81 -5.64
CA LYS A 135 -4.34 -13.06 -6.35
C LYS A 135 -4.13 -12.97 -7.85
N ASP A 136 -4.17 -11.75 -8.38
CA ASP A 136 -3.99 -11.49 -9.80
C ASP A 136 -2.51 -11.51 -10.21
N GLU A 137 -1.57 -11.57 -9.24
CA GLU A 137 -0.11 -11.61 -9.47
C GLU A 137 0.43 -10.42 -10.27
N LYS A 138 -0.42 -9.41 -10.47
CA LYS A 138 -0.17 -8.21 -11.25
C LYS A 138 -1.00 -7.05 -10.69
N MET A 139 -0.32 -5.99 -10.27
CA MET A 139 -0.94 -4.74 -9.84
C MET A 139 -0.48 -3.60 -10.72
N THR A 140 -1.40 -2.69 -11.06
CA THR A 140 -1.08 -1.42 -11.68
C THR A 140 -1.19 -0.33 -10.62
N PHE A 141 -0.13 0.44 -10.51
CA PHE A 141 -0.04 1.65 -9.71
C PHE A 141 -0.31 2.84 -10.61
N VAL A 142 -1.16 3.74 -10.13
CA VAL A 142 -1.60 4.92 -10.86
C VAL A 142 -1.34 6.13 -9.98
N GLY A 143 -0.53 7.07 -10.47
CA GLY A 143 -0.32 8.37 -9.86
C GLY A 143 -1.00 9.42 -10.71
N ASP A 144 -2.15 9.91 -10.25
CA ASP A 144 -2.81 11.07 -10.86
C ASP A 144 -2.27 12.33 -10.20
N PHE A 145 -1.82 13.30 -10.98
CA PHE A 145 -1.20 14.51 -10.47
C PHE A 145 -1.62 15.74 -11.26
N ASP A 146 -1.57 16.89 -10.59
CA ASP A 146 -1.86 18.18 -11.20
C ASP A 146 -0.57 18.96 -11.40
N LEU A 147 -0.32 19.41 -12.64
CA LEU A 147 0.78 20.32 -12.96
C LEU A 147 0.44 21.74 -12.50
N LEU A 148 1.46 22.49 -12.07
CA LEU A 148 1.34 23.92 -11.79
C LEU A 148 1.54 24.77 -13.07
N GLU A 149 2.29 24.26 -14.03
CA GLU A 149 2.58 24.87 -15.32
C GLU A 149 1.46 24.59 -16.34
N GLU A 150 1.26 25.51 -17.29
CA GLU A 150 0.20 25.41 -18.32
C GLU A 150 0.39 24.20 -19.23
N GLU A 151 1.63 23.91 -19.62
CA GLU A 151 1.98 22.80 -20.50
C GLU A 151 3.42 22.31 -20.26
N TYR A 152 3.64 21.02 -20.48
CA TYR A 152 4.96 20.39 -20.53
C TYR A 152 4.98 19.34 -21.65
N TRP A 153 5.92 19.45 -22.58
CA TRP A 153 5.89 18.69 -23.84
C TRP A 153 6.53 17.31 -23.77
N ASP A 154 7.35 17.07 -22.75
CA ASP A 154 8.06 15.81 -22.56
C ASP A 154 7.35 14.87 -21.57
N ASN A 155 7.92 13.70 -21.36
CA ASN A 155 7.42 12.73 -20.38
C ASN A 155 7.91 13.08 -18.98
N LEU A 156 7.10 12.77 -17.96
CA LEU A 156 7.53 12.79 -16.57
C LEU A 156 7.75 11.38 -16.06
N SER A 157 8.74 11.21 -15.19
CA SER A 157 9.10 9.94 -14.59
C SER A 157 9.15 10.04 -13.08
N PHE A 158 8.67 8.99 -12.43
CA PHE A 158 8.67 8.83 -10.99
C PHE A 158 9.22 7.45 -10.63
N LYS A 159 10.00 7.36 -9.56
CA LYS A 159 10.31 6.09 -8.93
C LYS A 159 9.31 5.85 -7.81
N VAL A 160 8.61 4.72 -7.83
CA VAL A 160 7.62 4.38 -6.82
C VAL A 160 7.97 3.07 -6.11
N LYS A 161 7.70 3.05 -4.81
CA LYS A 161 7.85 1.89 -3.96
C LYS A 161 6.70 1.83 -2.97
N VAL A 162 6.05 0.68 -2.89
CA VAL A 162 4.85 0.49 -2.07
C VAL A 162 5.08 -0.63 -1.07
N LYS A 163 4.81 -0.34 0.21
CA LYS A 163 4.83 -1.33 1.27
C LYS A 163 3.41 -1.74 1.63
N PHE A 164 3.20 -3.05 1.70
CA PHE A 164 1.94 -3.68 2.07
C PHE A 164 2.10 -4.44 3.38
N GLU A 165 1.03 -4.50 4.16
CA GLU A 165 0.82 -5.47 5.21
C GLU A 165 -0.27 -6.44 4.75
N ILE A 166 0.06 -7.72 4.66
CA ILE A 166 -0.86 -8.78 4.25
C ILE A 166 -1.12 -9.75 5.40
N SER A 167 -2.35 -10.25 5.51
CA SER A 167 -2.69 -11.35 6.40
C SER A 167 -2.91 -12.62 5.59
N VAL A 168 -2.15 -13.66 5.89
CA VAL A 168 -2.14 -14.92 5.16
C VAL A 168 -2.84 -16.02 5.95
N LYS A 169 -3.58 -16.87 5.25
CA LYS A 169 -4.13 -18.11 5.81
C LYS A 169 -3.07 -19.20 5.70
N GLN A 170 -2.80 -19.85 6.83
CA GLN A 170 -2.05 -21.09 6.90
C GLN A 170 -2.94 -22.26 6.48
#